data_AF-A0A191TL85-F1
#
_entry.id   AF-A0A191TL85-F1
#
_cell.length_a   1.000
_cell.length_b   1.000
_cell.length_c   1.000
_cell.angle_alpha   90.00
_cell.angle_beta   90.00
_cell.angle_gamma   90.00
#
_symmetry.space_group_name_H-M   'P 1'
#
loop_
_entity.id
_entity.type
_entity.pdbx_description
1 polymer ?
#
loop_
_entity_poly.entity_id
_entity_poly.type
_entity_poly.pdbx_seq_one_letter_code
_entity_poly.pdbx_strand_id
1 'polypeptide(L)' 'MNYFSAAFFSKNFMQELVNKLVEQANLSPEQAEKSVEVVIDFVKEKFPMLSGAVDQIFGKKE' A
#
# COMPACT_ATOMS: atom_id res chain seq x y z
N MET A 1 4.56 11.67 -17.36
CA MET A 1 4.95 11.21 -16.00
C MET A 1 5.99 10.12 -16.18
N ASN A 2 7.19 10.29 -15.63
CA ASN A 2 8.29 9.34 -15.81
C ASN A 2 8.12 8.20 -14.79
N TYR A 3 8.06 6.94 -15.21
CA TYR A 3 7.82 5.78 -14.33
C TYR A 3 8.85 5.67 -13.19
N PHE A 4 10.05 6.20 -13.40
CA PHE A 4 11.11 6.27 -12.39
C PHE A 4 10.73 7.12 -11.16
N SER A 5 9.89 8.16 -11.31
CA SER A 5 9.45 8.95 -10.15
C SER A 5 8.28 8.29 -9.41
N ALA A 6 7.35 7.65 -10.11
CA ALA A 6 6.16 7.04 -9.52
C ALA A 6 6.49 5.92 -8.49
N ALA A 7 7.43 5.03 -8.81
CA ALA A 7 7.85 3.95 -7.90
C ALA A 7 8.53 4.49 -6.62
N PHE A 8 9.31 5.57 -6.74
CA PHE A 8 9.95 6.23 -5.60
C PHE A 8 8.92 6.89 -4.67
N PHE A 9 7.87 7.52 -5.22
CA PHE A 9 6.79 8.10 -4.43
C PHE A 9 5.94 7.03 -3.74
N SER A 10 5.62 5.93 -4.42
CA SER A 10 4.86 4.78 -3.87
C SER A 10 5.52 4.18 -2.63
N LYS A 11 6.84 3.92 -2.67
CA LYS A 11 7.56 3.32 -1.54
C LYS A 11 7.51 4.18 -0.26
N ASN A 12 7.63 5.50 -0.41
CA ASN A 12 7.59 6.43 0.74
C ASN A 12 6.17 6.58 1.30
N PHE A 13 5.15 6.60 0.44
CA PHE A 13 3.75 6.68 0.85
C PHE A 13 3.31 5.45 1.67
N MET A 14 3.78 4.27 1.26
CA MET A 14 3.48 3.01 1.97
C MET A 14 4.13 2.93 3.35
N GLN A 15 5.38 3.37 3.46
CA GLN A 15 6.03 3.46 4.76
C GLN A 15 5.31 4.45 5.68
N GLU A 16 4.81 5.56 5.13
CA GLU A 16 3.99 6.51 5.90
C GLU A 16 2.72 5.84 6.43
N LEU A 17 2.00 5.07 5.60
CA LEU A 17 0.80 4.35 6.03
C LEU A 17 1.11 3.33 7.12
N VAL A 18 2.17 2.54 6.96
CA VAL A 18 2.62 1.58 8.00
C VAL A 18 2.96 2.30 9.29
N ASN A 19 3.70 3.41 9.23
CA ASN A 19 4.04 4.20 10.41
C ASN A 19 2.79 4.73 11.11
N LYS A 20 1.80 5.25 10.35
CA LYS A 20 0.51 5.69 10.93
C LYS A 20 -0.22 4.55 11.61
N LEU A 21 -0.24 3.34 11.03
CA LEU A 21 -0.89 2.19 11.63
C LEU A 21 -0.19 1.74 12.92
N VAL A 22 1.14 1.81 12.97
CA VAL A 22 1.90 1.54 14.20
C VAL A 22 1.61 2.60 15.25
N GLU A 23 1.71 3.88 14.91
CA GLU A 23 1.60 4.98 15.87
C GLU A 23 0.17 5.26 16.34
N GLN A 24 -0.80 5.18 15.43
CA GLN A 24 -2.18 5.62 15.69
C GLN A 24 -3.13 4.47 16.00
N ALA A 25 -2.88 3.29 15.41
CA ALA A 25 -3.67 2.09 15.68
C ALA A 25 -2.95 1.12 16.62
N ASN A 26 -1.76 1.47 17.10
CA ASN A 26 -0.95 0.68 18.05
C ASN A 26 -0.73 -0.76 17.57
N LEU A 27 -0.52 -0.93 16.27
CA LEU A 27 -0.19 -2.21 15.66
C LEU A 27 1.33 -2.46 15.73
N SER A 28 1.73 -3.72 15.83
CA SER A 28 3.11 -4.08 15.52
C SER A 28 3.43 -3.81 14.05
N PRO A 29 4.71 -3.62 13.67
CA PRO A 29 5.09 -3.43 12.27
C PRO A 29 4.55 -4.52 11.34
N GLU A 30 4.60 -5.78 11.77
CA GLU A 30 4.08 -6.93 11.01
C GLU A 30 2.56 -6.86 10.84
N GLN A 31 1.82 -6.52 11.91
CA GLN A 31 0.37 -6.34 11.83
C GLN A 31 -0.02 -5.16 10.93
N ALA A 32 0.76 -4.07 10.93
CA ALA A 32 0.52 -2.92 10.08
C ALA A 32 0.73 -3.28 8.60
N GLU A 33 1.85 -3.93 8.26
CA GLU A 33 2.09 -4.45 6.89
C GLU A 33 0.95 -5.37 6.44
N LYS A 34 0.56 -6.32 7.29
CA LYS A 34 -0.50 -7.27 6.94
C LYS A 34 -1.86 -6.61 6.78
N SER A 35 -2.16 -5.61 7.60
CA SER A 35 -3.42 -4.85 7.51
C SER A 35 -3.53 -4.12 6.17
N VAL A 36 -2.42 -3.56 5.69
CA VAL A 36 -2.40 -2.90 4.38
C VAL A 36 -2.64 -3.88 3.25
N GLU A 37 -2.03 -5.07 3.29
CA GLU A 37 -2.32 -6.15 2.31
C GLU A 37 -3.80 -6.52 2.28
N VAL A 38 -4.41 -6.74 3.45
CA VAL A 38 -5.84 -7.09 3.56
C VAL A 38 -6.73 -6.01 2.95
N VAL A 39 -6.43 -4.73 3.20
CA VAL A 39 -7.19 -3.60 2.63
C VAL A 39 -7.03 -3.53 1.12
N ILE A 40 -5.81 -3.72 0.60
CA ILE A 40 -5.54 -3.74 -0.85
C ILE A 40 -6.37 -4.84 -1.53
N ASP A 41 -6.33 -6.05 -0.99
CA ASP A 41 -7.05 -7.20 -1.54
C ASP A 41 -8.56 -6.96 -1.51
N PHE A 42 -9.08 -6.45 -0.39
CA PHE A 42 -10.48 -6.09 -0.26
C PHE A 42 -10.91 -5.02 -1.27
N VAL A 43 -10.11 -3.98 -1.47
CA VAL A 43 -10.40 -2.93 -2.45
C VAL A 43 -10.39 -3.48 -3.88
N LYS A 44 -9.42 -4.35 -4.24
CA LYS A 44 -9.40 -4.99 -5.56
C LYS A 44 -10.62 -5.89 -5.78
N GLU A 45 -11.04 -6.62 -4.76
CA GLU A 45 -12.23 -7.46 -4.81
C GLU A 45 -13.50 -6.62 -5.03
N LYS A 46 -13.67 -5.52 -4.28
CA LYS A 46 -14.88 -4.68 -4.35
C LYS A 46 -14.88 -3.70 -5.51
N PHE A 47 -13.71 -3.27 -5.98
CA PHE A 47 -13.52 -2.24 -7.00
C PHE A 47 -12.51 -2.71 -8.05
N PRO A 48 -12.83 -3.77 -8.82
CA PRO A 48 -11.89 -4.38 -9.76
C PRO A 48 -11.37 -3.40 -10.82
N MET A 49 -12.13 -2.36 -11.17
CA MET A 49 -11.69 -1.29 -12.07
C MET A 49 -10.50 -0.47 -11.56
N LEU A 50 -10.25 -0.47 -10.25
CA LEU A 50 -9.12 0.23 -9.63
C LEU A 50 -7.86 -0.63 -9.53
N SER A 51 -7.94 -1.92 -9.84
CA SER A 51 -6.85 -2.89 -9.59
C SER A 51 -5.53 -2.46 -10.23
N GLY A 52 -5.55 -1.95 -11.46
CA GLY A 52 -4.33 -1.49 -12.14
C GLY A 52 -3.68 -0.25 -11.50
N ALA A 53 -4.49 0.68 -10.97
CA ALA A 53 -3.97 1.84 -10.25
C ALA A 53 -3.44 1.45 -8.87
N VAL A 54 -4.14 0.54 -8.19
CA VAL A 54 -3.71 -0.08 -6.94
C VAL A 54 -2.37 -0.79 -7.18
N ASP A 55 -2.23 -1.63 -8.20
CA ASP A 55 -0.95 -2.29 -8.52
C ASP A 55 0.20 -1.32 -8.81
N GLN A 56 -0.07 -0.14 -9.37
CA GLN A 56 0.96 0.89 -9.57
C GLN A 56 1.37 1.57 -8.25
N ILE A 57 0.44 1.75 -7.33
CA ILE A 57 0.68 2.38 -6.01
C ILE A 57 1.30 1.38 -5.03
N PHE A 58 0.94 0.11 -5.14
CA PHE A 58 1.35 -0.97 -4.22
C PHE A 58 2.34 -1.95 -4.87
N GLY A 59 2.97 -1.54 -5.97
CA GLY A 59 3.81 -2.36 -6.84
C GLY A 59 4.64 -3.39 -6.08
N LYS A 60 4.29 -4.66 -6.32
CA LYS A 60 4.90 -5.89 -5.80
C LYS A 60 6.42 -5.75 -5.62
N LYS A 61 6.93 -6.19 -4.46
CA LYS A 61 8.24 -6.85 -4.44
C LYS A 61 8.13 -8.07 -5.35
N GLU A 62 8.76 -8.04 -6.52
CA GLU A 62 9.26 -9.29 -7.12
C GLU A 62 10.39 -9.85 -6.25
#